data_AF-A0A238ZFN0-F1
#
_entry.id   AF-A0A238ZFN0-F1
#
_cell.length_a   1.000
_cell.length_b   1.000
_cell.length_c   1.000
_cell.angle_alpha   90.00
_cell.angle_beta   90.00
_cell.angle_gamma   90.00
#
_symmetry.space_group_name_H-M   'P 1'
#
loop_
_entity.id
_entity.type
_entity.pdbx_description
1 polymer ?
#
loop_
_entity_poly.entity_id
_entity_poly.type
_entity_poly.pdbx_seq_one_letter_code
_entity_poly.pdbx_strand_id
1 'polypeptide(L)'
;MATTPTPSHDPRADTRHRPPHRTSYQTTTEPLIVTPTFLTRADATPRSERPLDEGATRSRHGIALDNPDTEPAEIALEADPNLAFEHWDEYWRKVHGPKFAYEEPGSTSEPVLRYDQVHRVAAGPSSFFRPPYLAMVAADEKLVADPHAQVPTYQRPRWDGFAYIAYATEADINRVLKQPQYDKRVVADEQTAFRMVTRSITREYILLPSAAHRDPISLVKIHYRRAGLSREEFQARLLHQHADLVLAQAATHTYVRRYAQLHNIGSTQFDPEGSPMDAISVLSFASMNDVEDYLLAAEYQAIEADEASFTDEVRSEYWTGLNYSVINRILPELATRRTAQAESK
;
A
#
# COMPACT_ATOMS: atom_id res chain seq x y z
N MET A 1 22.47 -16.04 29.24
CA MET A 1 21.05 -16.22 28.89
C MET A 1 20.40 -14.85 28.91
N ALA A 2 20.17 -14.26 27.73
CA ALA A 2 19.46 -12.98 27.64
C ALA A 2 17.96 -13.26 27.80
N THR A 3 17.37 -12.70 28.86
CA THR A 3 15.93 -12.72 29.09
C THR A 3 15.23 -11.96 27.96
N THR A 4 14.41 -12.66 27.19
CA THR A 4 13.46 -12.06 26.26
C THR A 4 12.64 -11.02 27.02
N PRO A 5 12.59 -9.75 26.60
CA PRO A 5 11.76 -8.77 27.28
C PRO A 5 10.30 -9.19 27.16
N THR A 6 9.64 -9.40 28.30
CA THR A 6 8.20 -9.57 28.36
C THR A 6 7.55 -8.32 27.75
N PRO A 7 6.67 -8.44 26.73
CA PRO A 7 6.03 -7.28 26.14
C PRO A 7 5.32 -6.48 27.25
N SER A 8 5.57 -5.17 27.32
CA SER A 8 4.94 -4.31 28.31
C SER A 8 3.42 -4.47 28.27
N HIS A 9 2.81 -4.62 29.43
CA HIS A 9 1.38 -4.82 29.64
C HIS A 9 0.59 -3.51 29.37
N ASP A 10 0.71 -2.92 28.18
CA ASP A 10 -0.06 -1.72 27.82
C ASP A 10 -1.48 -2.15 27.35
N PRO A 11 -2.55 -1.84 28.10
CA PRO A 11 -3.93 -2.11 27.69
C PRO A 11 -4.34 -1.33 26.43
N ARG A 12 -3.54 -0.34 25.99
CA ARG A 12 -3.71 0.42 24.74
C ARG A 12 -2.93 -0.17 23.57
N ALA A 13 -2.34 -1.36 23.70
CA ALA A 13 -1.79 -2.06 22.54
C ALA A 13 -2.92 -2.45 21.57
N ASP A 14 -2.83 -2.02 20.30
CA ASP A 14 -3.78 -2.23 19.18
C ASP A 14 -4.14 -3.70 19.00
N THR A 15 -3.24 -4.58 19.40
CA THR A 15 -3.42 -6.03 19.47
C THR A 15 -4.54 -6.47 20.42
N ARG A 16 -5.03 -5.57 21.27
CA ARG A 16 -6.18 -5.72 22.16
C ARG A 16 -7.30 -4.72 21.89
N HIS A 17 -7.26 -3.93 20.80
CA HIS A 17 -8.31 -2.92 20.55
C HIS A 17 -9.56 -3.51 19.91
N ARG A 18 -9.48 -4.70 19.31
CA ARG A 18 -10.60 -5.28 18.55
C ARG A 18 -10.77 -6.76 18.92
N PRO A 19 -11.97 -7.17 19.37
CA PRO A 19 -12.30 -8.57 19.57
C PRO A 19 -12.14 -9.38 18.27
N PRO A 20 -11.79 -10.67 18.36
CA PRO A 20 -11.45 -11.39 19.58
C PRO A 20 -10.02 -11.05 20.03
N HIS A 21 -9.88 -10.67 21.30
CA HIS A 21 -8.58 -10.38 21.90
C HIS A 21 -7.76 -11.67 21.95
N ARG A 22 -6.58 -11.67 21.30
CA ARG A 22 -5.70 -12.85 21.30
C ARG A 22 -4.63 -12.77 22.37
N THR A 23 -4.34 -13.93 22.94
CA THR A 23 -3.24 -14.15 23.88
C THR A 23 -2.01 -14.76 23.21
N SER A 24 -2.13 -15.24 21.96
CA SER A 24 -1.03 -15.77 21.15
C SER A 24 -0.84 -14.97 19.86
N TYR A 25 0.42 -14.73 19.54
CA TYR A 25 0.89 -14.03 18.33
C TYR A 25 1.74 -15.00 17.53
N GLN A 26 1.70 -14.88 16.20
CA GLN A 26 2.56 -15.67 15.34
C GLN A 26 3.86 -14.92 15.10
N THR A 27 4.97 -15.66 15.04
CA THR A 27 6.23 -15.17 14.49
C THR A 27 6.69 -16.19 13.48
N THR A 28 7.25 -15.73 12.36
CA THR A 28 7.72 -16.61 11.30
C THR A 28 8.86 -15.94 10.55
N THR A 29 9.72 -16.78 10.00
CA THR A 29 10.72 -16.35 8.99
C THR A 29 10.36 -16.89 7.61
N GLU A 30 9.22 -17.56 7.46
CA GLU A 30 8.69 -17.94 6.15
C GLU A 30 8.00 -16.75 5.48
N PRO A 31 8.00 -16.68 4.14
CA PRO A 31 7.19 -15.71 3.41
C PRO A 31 5.72 -15.83 3.79
N LEU A 32 5.06 -14.68 3.96
CA LEU A 32 3.61 -14.62 4.13
C LEU A 32 2.91 -14.46 2.78
N ILE A 33 1.61 -14.73 2.76
CA ILE A 33 0.77 -14.44 1.60
C ILE A 33 0.07 -13.12 1.87
N VAL A 34 0.19 -12.16 0.95
CA VAL A 34 -0.42 -10.84 1.08
C VAL A 34 -1.33 -10.57 -0.09
N THR A 35 -2.52 -10.04 0.16
CA THR A 35 -3.38 -9.44 -0.88
C THR A 35 -3.13 -7.93 -0.89
N PRO A 36 -2.26 -7.42 -1.79
CA PRO A 36 -2.05 -5.99 -1.93
C PRO A 36 -3.18 -5.36 -2.74
N THR A 37 -4.16 -4.82 -2.04
CA THR A 37 -5.36 -4.24 -2.65
C THR A 37 -5.13 -2.74 -2.84
N PHE A 38 -4.74 -2.31 -4.05
CA PHE A 38 -4.71 -0.90 -4.41
C PHE A 38 -6.11 -0.39 -4.69
N LEU A 39 -6.37 0.84 -4.26
CA LEU A 39 -7.70 1.42 -4.20
C LEU A 39 -7.71 2.77 -4.90
N THR A 40 -8.81 3.04 -5.59
CA THR A 40 -9.16 4.39 -6.04
C THR A 40 -10.48 4.80 -5.39
N ARG A 41 -10.58 6.05 -4.95
CA ARG A 41 -11.79 6.56 -4.31
C ARG A 41 -12.94 6.64 -5.31
N ALA A 42 -14.16 6.47 -4.82
CA ALA A 42 -15.36 6.88 -5.56
C ALA A 42 -15.24 8.39 -5.88
N ASP A 43 -15.23 8.73 -7.16
CA ASP A 43 -15.17 10.11 -7.64
C ASP A 43 -15.81 10.22 -9.03
N ALA A 44 -15.98 11.46 -9.48
CA ALA A 44 -16.54 11.81 -10.77
C ALA A 44 -15.50 11.85 -11.91
N THR A 45 -14.36 11.17 -11.79
CA THR A 45 -13.36 11.15 -12.87
C THR A 45 -13.91 10.32 -14.05
N PRO A 46 -13.73 10.75 -15.32
CA PRO A 46 -14.18 9.97 -16.48
C PRO A 46 -13.54 8.58 -16.56
N ARG A 47 -14.28 7.59 -17.09
CA ARG A 47 -13.79 6.20 -17.27
C ARG A 47 -12.54 6.11 -18.15
N SER A 48 -12.38 7.02 -19.10
CA SER A 48 -11.20 7.12 -19.98
C SER A 48 -9.93 7.51 -19.21
N GLU A 49 -10.07 8.13 -18.04
CA GLU A 49 -8.95 8.58 -17.22
C GLU A 49 -8.72 7.67 -16.01
N ARG A 50 -9.80 7.17 -15.38
CA ARG A 50 -9.73 6.20 -14.29
C ARG A 50 -10.70 5.06 -14.54
N PRO A 51 -10.26 3.80 -14.52
CA PRO A 51 -11.16 2.69 -14.68
C PRO A 51 -12.10 2.54 -13.47
N LEU A 52 -13.22 1.87 -13.66
CA LEU A 52 -14.32 1.71 -12.70
C LEU A 52 -14.73 0.23 -12.69
N ASP A 53 -14.75 -0.38 -11.50
CA ASP A 53 -15.20 -1.76 -11.34
C ASP A 53 -16.71 -1.89 -11.55
N GLU A 54 -17.15 -3.08 -11.96
CA GLU A 54 -18.57 -3.36 -12.13
C GLU A 54 -19.33 -3.20 -10.80
N GLY A 55 -20.40 -2.40 -10.81
CA GLY A 55 -21.22 -2.15 -9.64
C GLY A 55 -20.59 -1.23 -8.58
N ALA A 56 -19.38 -0.71 -8.84
CA ALA A 56 -18.72 0.26 -7.98
C ALA A 56 -19.25 1.69 -8.19
N THR A 57 -18.91 2.59 -7.28
CA THR A 57 -19.47 3.96 -7.19
C THR A 57 -21.00 3.95 -7.16
N ARG A 58 -21.57 3.60 -5.99
CA ARG A 58 -23.02 3.61 -5.76
C ARG A 58 -23.57 5.04 -5.67
N SER A 59 -24.83 5.19 -6.08
CA SER A 59 -25.62 6.40 -5.88
C SER A 59 -26.17 6.48 -4.45
N ARG A 60 -26.69 7.65 -4.06
CA ARG A 60 -27.40 7.87 -2.78
C ARG A 60 -28.59 6.91 -2.56
N HIS A 61 -29.08 6.28 -3.62
CA HIS A 61 -30.15 5.28 -3.59
C HIS A 61 -29.65 3.82 -3.60
N GLY A 62 -28.33 3.59 -3.56
CA GLY A 62 -27.72 2.26 -3.57
C GLY A 62 -27.66 1.60 -4.95
N ILE A 63 -27.92 2.35 -6.02
CA ILE A 63 -27.85 1.87 -7.40
C ILE A 63 -26.45 2.17 -7.95
N ALA A 64 -25.84 1.25 -8.70
CA ALA A 64 -24.55 1.50 -9.33
C ALA A 64 -24.63 2.63 -10.35
N LEU A 65 -23.66 3.54 -10.35
CA LEU A 65 -23.56 4.61 -11.34
C LEU A 65 -22.68 4.15 -12.50
N ASP A 66 -23.26 4.10 -13.70
CA ASP A 66 -22.48 3.75 -14.89
C ASP A 66 -21.49 4.86 -15.26
N ASN A 67 -21.90 6.13 -15.18
CA ASN A 67 -21.08 7.28 -15.55
C ASN A 67 -21.11 8.34 -14.43
N PRO A 68 -20.32 8.17 -13.36
CA PRO A 68 -20.32 9.11 -12.24
C PRO A 68 -19.83 10.52 -12.61
N ASP A 69 -19.13 10.67 -13.73
CA ASP A 69 -18.69 11.94 -14.29
C ASP A 69 -19.85 12.77 -14.89
N THR A 70 -20.93 12.12 -15.36
CA THR A 70 -22.12 12.82 -15.88
C THR A 70 -23.15 13.14 -14.80
N GLU A 71 -23.11 12.40 -13.68
CA GLU A 71 -24.04 12.54 -12.56
C GLU A 71 -23.31 12.66 -11.20
N PRO A 72 -22.35 13.59 -11.04
CA PRO A 72 -21.50 13.67 -9.85
C PRO A 72 -22.28 13.90 -8.55
N ALA A 73 -23.43 14.58 -8.63
CA ALA A 73 -24.31 14.84 -7.50
C ALA A 73 -24.87 13.55 -6.86
N GLU A 74 -24.98 12.48 -7.65
CA GLU A 74 -25.56 11.21 -7.22
C GLU A 74 -24.58 10.32 -6.46
N ILE A 75 -23.26 10.58 -6.51
CA ILE A 75 -22.25 9.78 -5.80
C ILE A 75 -22.60 9.71 -4.31
N ALA A 76 -22.73 8.49 -3.79
CA ALA A 76 -23.23 8.24 -2.44
C ALA A 76 -22.33 8.79 -1.34
N LEU A 77 -21.02 8.56 -1.49
CA LEU A 77 -20.06 8.88 -0.43
C LEU A 77 -19.86 10.40 -0.33
N GLU A 78 -19.39 11.01 -1.41
CA GLU A 78 -19.14 12.44 -1.47
C GLU A 78 -19.27 12.96 -2.90
N ALA A 79 -20.14 13.94 -3.09
CA ALA A 79 -20.43 14.53 -4.39
C ALA A 79 -19.63 15.82 -4.64
N ASP A 80 -19.17 16.50 -3.57
CA ASP A 80 -18.30 17.66 -3.70
C ASP A 80 -16.86 17.21 -4.01
N PRO A 81 -16.33 17.52 -5.21
CA PRO A 81 -14.97 17.13 -5.56
C PRO A 81 -13.90 17.73 -4.64
N ASN A 82 -14.19 18.83 -3.93
CA ASN A 82 -13.29 19.45 -2.97
C ASN A 82 -13.24 18.73 -1.61
N LEU A 83 -14.19 17.82 -1.35
CA LEU A 83 -14.26 17.03 -0.11
C LEU A 83 -14.06 15.53 -0.35
N ALA A 84 -14.17 15.09 -1.61
CA ALA A 84 -14.21 13.67 -1.96
C ALA A 84 -12.97 12.89 -1.49
N PHE A 85 -11.79 13.51 -1.45
CA PHE A 85 -10.59 12.83 -0.96
C PHE A 85 -10.61 12.68 0.56
N GLU A 86 -10.91 13.75 1.29
CA GLU A 86 -10.94 13.80 2.75
C GLU A 86 -12.03 12.91 3.33
N HIS A 87 -13.23 12.94 2.73
CA HIS A 87 -14.34 12.11 3.18
C HIS A 87 -14.07 10.63 2.88
N TRP A 88 -13.46 10.31 1.73
CA TRP A 88 -12.99 8.96 1.43
C TRP A 88 -11.95 8.46 2.42
N ASP A 89 -10.94 9.29 2.73
CA ASP A 89 -9.90 8.98 3.70
C ASP A 89 -10.50 8.67 5.08
N GLU A 90 -11.40 9.55 5.55
CA GLU A 90 -12.11 9.40 6.81
C GLU A 90 -12.97 8.12 6.83
N TYR A 91 -13.77 7.89 5.79
CA TYR A 91 -14.65 6.74 5.71
C TYR A 91 -13.87 5.43 5.68
N TRP A 92 -12.82 5.35 4.85
CA TRP A 92 -12.01 4.15 4.74
C TRP A 92 -11.36 3.80 6.08
N ARG A 93 -10.82 4.80 6.78
CA ARG A 93 -10.16 4.60 8.08
C ARG A 93 -11.14 4.31 9.22
N LYS A 94 -12.22 5.09 9.33
CA LYS A 94 -13.08 5.12 10.52
C LYS A 94 -14.33 4.24 10.40
N VAL A 95 -14.71 3.82 9.19
CA VAL A 95 -15.90 2.98 8.95
C VAL A 95 -15.50 1.65 8.32
N HIS A 96 -14.90 1.66 7.13
CA HIS A 96 -14.63 0.44 6.37
C HIS A 96 -13.60 -0.48 7.06
N GLY A 97 -12.46 0.06 7.50
CA GLY A 97 -11.43 -0.71 8.21
C GLY A 97 -11.96 -1.42 9.47
N PRO A 98 -12.65 -0.70 10.38
CA PRO A 98 -13.41 -1.29 11.49
C PRO A 98 -14.40 -2.36 11.08
N LYS A 99 -15.20 -2.11 10.04
CA LYS A 99 -16.19 -3.06 9.54
C LYS A 99 -15.56 -4.35 9.02
N PHE A 100 -14.41 -4.28 8.34
CA PHE A 100 -13.66 -5.46 7.89
C PHE A 100 -13.13 -6.29 9.08
N ALA A 101 -12.59 -5.63 10.10
CA ALA A 101 -11.99 -6.31 11.26
C ALA A 101 -13.03 -6.89 12.23
N TYR A 102 -14.26 -6.37 12.22
CA TYR A 102 -15.32 -6.73 13.17
C TYR A 102 -15.84 -8.15 12.93
N GLU A 103 -15.73 -9.01 13.94
CA GLU A 103 -16.34 -10.34 13.92
C GLU A 103 -17.79 -10.28 14.41
N GLU A 104 -18.69 -10.92 13.68
CA GLU A 104 -20.09 -11.08 14.04
C GLU A 104 -20.49 -12.55 13.82
N PRO A 105 -21.65 -13.02 14.31
CA PRO A 105 -22.12 -14.37 14.03
C PRO A 105 -22.10 -14.72 12.53
N GLY A 106 -21.25 -15.68 12.14
CA GLY A 106 -21.09 -16.12 10.75
C GLY A 106 -20.02 -15.38 9.93
N SER A 107 -19.22 -14.52 10.57
CA SER A 107 -18.05 -13.86 9.95
C SER A 107 -16.84 -13.89 10.88
N THR A 108 -15.67 -14.19 10.35
CA THR A 108 -14.41 -14.18 11.10
C THR A 108 -13.29 -13.48 10.33
N SER A 109 -12.43 -12.77 11.06
CA SER A 109 -11.15 -12.24 10.58
C SER A 109 -9.97 -13.05 11.09
N GLU A 110 -10.21 -14.19 11.77
CA GLU A 110 -9.21 -15.08 12.40
C GLU A 110 -7.98 -15.33 11.52
N PRO A 111 -8.11 -15.63 10.21
CA PRO A 111 -6.96 -15.93 9.37
C PRO A 111 -6.12 -14.70 8.95
N VAL A 112 -6.62 -13.48 9.17
CA VAL A 112 -5.89 -12.24 8.86
C VAL A 112 -4.82 -12.01 9.92
N LEU A 113 -3.56 -12.09 9.53
CA LEU A 113 -2.42 -11.90 10.43
C LEU A 113 -2.04 -10.42 10.55
N ARG A 114 -2.15 -9.66 9.47
CA ARG A 114 -1.92 -8.21 9.45
C ARG A 114 -2.90 -7.56 8.49
N TYR A 115 -3.41 -6.40 8.87
CA TYR A 115 -4.16 -5.52 7.99
C TYR A 115 -3.72 -4.09 8.28
N ASP A 116 -3.04 -3.48 7.31
CA ASP A 116 -2.74 -2.06 7.32
C ASP A 116 -3.50 -1.35 6.20
N GLN A 117 -3.97 -0.14 6.47
CA GLN A 117 -4.47 0.80 5.47
C GLN A 117 -3.40 1.85 5.22
N VAL A 118 -2.91 1.94 4.00
CA VAL A 118 -1.96 2.97 3.57
C VAL A 118 -2.67 3.99 2.70
N HIS A 119 -2.84 5.19 3.25
CA HIS A 119 -3.58 6.29 2.64
C HIS A 119 -2.61 7.26 1.99
N ARG A 120 -2.71 7.49 0.67
CA ARG A 120 -1.77 8.38 -0.04
C ARG A 120 -1.82 9.79 0.55
N VAL A 121 -0.66 10.41 0.77
CA VAL A 121 -0.57 11.81 1.16
C VAL A 121 -0.21 12.64 -0.06
N ALA A 122 -1.08 13.57 -0.47
CA ALA A 122 -0.86 14.39 -1.66
C ALA A 122 0.40 15.27 -1.57
N ALA A 123 0.75 15.72 -0.37
CA ALA A 123 1.91 16.57 -0.12
C ALA A 123 3.23 15.80 0.05
N GLY A 124 3.18 14.46 0.13
CA GLY A 124 4.40 13.67 0.30
C GLY A 124 5.06 13.30 -1.04
N PRO A 125 6.33 12.87 -1.02
CA PRO A 125 7.06 12.50 -2.23
C PRO A 125 6.32 11.50 -3.12
N SER A 126 6.40 11.72 -4.43
CA SER A 126 5.95 10.77 -5.45
C SER A 126 6.87 10.75 -6.65
N SER A 127 6.71 9.75 -7.53
CA SER A 127 7.48 9.65 -8.78
C SER A 127 7.30 10.87 -9.70
N PHE A 128 6.17 11.58 -9.58
CA PHE A 128 5.83 12.75 -10.38
C PHE A 128 6.25 14.09 -9.78
N PHE A 129 6.44 14.14 -8.46
CA PHE A 129 6.93 15.33 -7.76
C PHE A 129 7.79 14.88 -6.59
N ARG A 130 9.10 14.88 -6.83
CA ARG A 130 10.12 14.33 -5.94
C ARG A 130 10.96 15.45 -5.29
N PRO A 131 11.50 15.24 -4.09
CA PRO A 131 12.46 16.17 -3.51
C PRO A 131 13.72 16.29 -4.40
N PRO A 132 14.46 17.42 -4.34
CA PRO A 132 14.26 18.53 -3.42
C PRO A 132 13.16 19.49 -3.89
N TYR A 133 12.38 20.02 -2.96
CA TYR A 133 11.40 21.06 -3.25
C TYR A 133 12.07 22.43 -3.21
N LEU A 134 12.06 23.14 -4.32
CA LEU A 134 12.71 24.44 -4.47
C LEU A 134 11.69 25.57 -4.51
N ALA A 135 12.08 26.73 -3.99
CA ALA A 135 11.28 27.94 -4.12
C ALA A 135 11.16 28.32 -5.61
N MET A 136 9.96 28.72 -6.04
CA MET A 136 9.74 29.25 -7.38
C MET A 136 10.35 30.65 -7.48
N VAL A 137 11.52 30.73 -8.11
CA VAL A 137 12.26 31.99 -8.31
C VAL A 137 12.36 32.37 -9.78
N ALA A 138 12.35 33.67 -10.05
CA ALA A 138 12.61 34.25 -11.36
C ALA A 138 14.12 34.27 -11.67
N ALA A 139 14.49 34.72 -12.87
CA ALA A 139 15.88 34.81 -13.32
C ALA A 139 16.77 35.72 -12.46
N ASP A 140 16.19 36.63 -11.67
CA ASP A 140 16.90 37.49 -10.73
C ASP A 140 16.98 36.89 -9.30
N GLU A 141 16.71 35.59 -9.16
CA GLU A 141 16.71 34.82 -7.90
C GLU A 141 15.70 35.30 -6.85
N LYS A 142 14.73 36.13 -7.23
CA LYS A 142 13.62 36.52 -6.36
C LYS A 142 12.40 35.64 -6.57
N LEU A 143 11.53 35.58 -5.55
CA LEU A 143 10.23 34.93 -5.67
C LEU A 143 9.42 35.48 -6.84
N VAL A 144 8.75 34.61 -7.57
CA VAL A 144 7.85 34.99 -8.66
C VAL A 144 6.74 35.92 -8.15
N ALA A 145 6.45 36.99 -8.90
CA ALA A 145 5.41 37.97 -8.54
C ALA A 145 4.00 37.51 -8.94
N ASP A 146 3.89 36.48 -9.77
CA ASP A 146 2.68 35.95 -10.38
C ASP A 146 2.45 34.47 -10.05
N PRO A 147 2.41 34.07 -8.75
CA PRO A 147 2.34 32.65 -8.38
C PRO A 147 1.15 31.91 -9.00
N HIS A 148 0.02 32.59 -9.24
CA HIS A 148 -1.16 32.03 -9.91
C HIS A 148 -0.91 31.57 -11.35
N ALA A 149 0.07 32.14 -12.04
CA ALA A 149 0.47 31.77 -13.41
C ALA A 149 1.60 30.73 -13.44
N GLN A 150 2.26 30.50 -12.30
CA GLN A 150 3.44 29.63 -12.17
C GLN A 150 3.13 28.29 -11.47
N VAL A 151 1.88 28.06 -11.03
CA VAL A 151 1.49 26.81 -10.38
C VAL A 151 1.72 25.63 -11.32
N PRO A 152 2.55 24.65 -10.95
CA PRO A 152 2.80 23.49 -11.80
C PRO A 152 1.52 22.67 -11.99
N THR A 153 1.40 22.02 -13.15
CA THR A 153 0.30 21.09 -13.39
C THR A 153 0.35 19.95 -12.40
N TYR A 154 -0.76 19.70 -11.71
CA TYR A 154 -0.86 18.61 -10.75
C TYR A 154 -0.80 17.25 -11.45
N GLN A 155 0.13 16.39 -11.02
CA GLN A 155 0.22 15.01 -11.45
C GLN A 155 -0.07 14.11 -10.26
N ARG A 156 -1.08 13.25 -10.42
CA ARG A 156 -1.59 12.37 -9.37
C ARG A 156 -1.09 10.94 -9.64
N PRO A 157 -0.46 10.27 -8.66
CA PRO A 157 -0.28 8.82 -8.71
C PRO A 157 -1.59 8.09 -8.97
N ARG A 158 -1.51 6.91 -9.58
CA ARG A 158 -2.71 6.21 -10.05
C ARG A 158 -3.70 5.84 -8.92
N TRP A 159 -3.15 5.50 -7.76
CA TRP A 159 -3.87 4.94 -6.62
C TRP A 159 -4.02 5.95 -5.49
N ASP A 160 -5.20 5.96 -4.85
CA ASP A 160 -5.46 6.81 -3.67
C ASP A 160 -5.05 6.10 -2.37
N GLY A 161 -4.95 4.77 -2.39
CA GLY A 161 -4.49 4.00 -1.23
C GLY A 161 -4.17 2.55 -1.55
N PHE A 162 -3.75 1.86 -0.50
CA PHE A 162 -3.25 0.49 -0.53
C PHE A 162 -3.63 -0.24 0.77
N ALA A 163 -4.46 -1.27 0.67
CA ALA A 163 -4.73 -2.21 1.76
C ALA A 163 -3.72 -3.35 1.73
N TYR A 164 -2.96 -3.47 2.81
CA TYR A 164 -1.99 -4.52 3.03
C TYR A 164 -2.62 -5.60 3.92
N ILE A 165 -3.00 -6.75 3.38
CA ILE A 165 -3.64 -7.81 4.18
C ILE A 165 -2.84 -9.10 4.08
N ALA A 166 -2.24 -9.52 5.20
CA ALA A 166 -1.39 -10.70 5.30
C ALA A 166 -2.09 -11.89 5.91
N TYR A 167 -1.72 -13.07 5.41
CA TYR A 167 -2.24 -14.39 5.75
C TYR A 167 -1.08 -15.38 5.87
N ALA A 168 -1.30 -16.48 6.60
CA ALA A 168 -0.33 -17.56 6.64
C ALA A 168 -0.25 -18.32 5.31
N THR A 169 -1.40 -18.53 4.66
CA THR A 169 -1.50 -19.33 3.42
C THR A 169 -2.51 -18.75 2.43
N GLU A 170 -2.44 -19.14 1.15
CA GLU A 170 -3.44 -18.75 0.15
C GLU A 170 -4.85 -19.30 0.46
N ALA A 171 -4.94 -20.44 1.14
CA ALA A 171 -6.22 -21.01 1.57
C ALA A 171 -6.93 -20.10 2.58
N ASP A 172 -6.19 -19.37 3.41
CA ASP A 172 -6.73 -18.43 4.39
C ASP A 172 -7.38 -17.21 3.74
N ILE A 173 -6.91 -16.79 2.54
CA ILE A 173 -7.61 -15.77 1.74
C ILE A 173 -9.04 -16.22 1.46
N ASN A 174 -9.21 -17.43 0.94
CA ASN A 174 -10.53 -17.96 0.61
C ASN A 174 -11.42 -18.10 1.85
N ARG A 175 -10.84 -18.51 3.00
CA ARG A 175 -11.57 -18.59 4.27
C ARG A 175 -12.11 -17.24 4.73
N VAL A 176 -11.47 -16.14 4.35
CA VAL A 176 -11.92 -14.79 4.67
C VAL A 176 -12.88 -14.23 3.61
N LEU A 177 -12.49 -14.29 2.34
CA LEU A 177 -13.21 -13.61 1.25
C LEU A 177 -14.49 -14.34 0.80
N LYS A 178 -14.58 -15.66 0.97
CA LYS A 178 -15.74 -16.46 0.51
C LYS A 178 -16.80 -16.68 1.61
N GLN A 179 -16.75 -15.90 2.68
CA GLN A 179 -17.76 -15.97 3.73
C GLN A 179 -19.08 -15.36 3.22
N PRO A 180 -20.25 -15.95 3.49
CA PRO A 180 -21.53 -15.41 3.01
C PRO A 180 -21.82 -13.96 3.45
N GLN A 181 -21.23 -13.53 4.56
CA GLN A 181 -21.37 -12.16 5.07
C GLN A 181 -20.39 -11.18 4.41
N TYR A 182 -19.33 -11.67 3.75
CA TYR A 182 -18.31 -10.82 3.14
C TYR A 182 -18.90 -9.94 2.05
N ASP A 183 -19.71 -10.50 1.15
CA ASP A 183 -20.36 -9.74 0.06
C ASP A 183 -21.29 -8.66 0.61
N LYS A 184 -22.14 -9.03 1.58
CA LYS A 184 -23.13 -8.13 2.17
C LYS A 184 -22.50 -6.97 2.93
N ARG A 185 -21.33 -7.19 3.51
CA ARG A 185 -20.66 -6.21 4.37
C ARG A 185 -19.57 -5.48 3.64
N VAL A 186 -18.55 -6.21 3.21
CA VAL A 186 -17.31 -5.64 2.71
C VAL A 186 -17.51 -5.18 1.27
N VAL A 187 -18.01 -6.04 0.38
CA VAL A 187 -18.19 -5.67 -1.04
C VAL A 187 -19.21 -4.54 -1.21
N ALA A 188 -20.32 -4.56 -0.46
CA ALA A 188 -21.29 -3.46 -0.49
C ALA A 188 -20.67 -2.10 -0.06
N ASP A 189 -19.76 -2.12 0.91
CA ASP A 189 -19.01 -0.94 1.34
C ASP A 189 -18.00 -0.51 0.27
N GLU A 190 -17.27 -1.48 -0.29
CA GLU A 190 -16.28 -1.24 -1.34
C GLU A 190 -16.94 -0.60 -2.55
N GLN A 191 -18.11 -1.09 -2.97
CA GLN A 191 -18.88 -0.51 -4.07
C GLN A 191 -19.38 0.92 -3.78
N THR A 192 -19.49 1.31 -2.52
CA THR A 192 -19.89 2.66 -2.13
C THR A 192 -18.70 3.59 -2.07
N ALA A 193 -17.59 3.15 -1.47
CA ALA A 193 -16.44 4.01 -1.16
C ALA A 193 -15.35 3.99 -2.23
N PHE A 194 -15.23 2.91 -3.00
CA PHE A 194 -14.19 2.75 -4.00
C PHE A 194 -14.77 2.76 -5.40
N ARG A 195 -13.98 3.32 -6.31
CA ARG A 195 -14.19 3.21 -7.75
C ARG A 195 -13.61 1.90 -8.28
N MET A 196 -12.46 1.49 -7.74
CA MET A 196 -11.78 0.28 -8.16
C MET A 196 -10.90 -0.26 -7.03
N VAL A 197 -10.81 -1.59 -6.99
CA VAL A 197 -9.99 -2.36 -6.05
C VAL A 197 -9.22 -3.48 -6.75
N THR A 198 -7.89 -3.48 -6.69
CA THR A 198 -7.08 -4.60 -7.23
C THR A 198 -7.17 -5.83 -6.33
N ARG A 199 -6.95 -7.02 -6.87
CA ARG A 199 -7.16 -8.32 -6.19
C ARG A 199 -5.97 -9.26 -6.36
N SER A 200 -4.78 -8.68 -6.50
CA SER A 200 -3.54 -9.44 -6.65
C SER A 200 -3.20 -10.23 -5.38
N ILE A 201 -2.43 -11.30 -5.55
CA ILE A 201 -1.87 -12.12 -4.48
C ILE A 201 -0.35 -12.04 -4.60
N THR A 202 0.32 -11.85 -3.48
CA THR A 202 1.78 -11.74 -3.43
C THR A 202 2.37 -12.63 -2.36
N ARG A 203 3.65 -12.99 -2.53
CA ARG A 203 4.49 -13.45 -1.43
C ARG A 203 5.24 -12.28 -0.83
N GLU A 204 5.19 -12.15 0.49
CA GLU A 204 5.92 -11.15 1.24
C GLU A 204 7.32 -11.65 1.64
N TYR A 205 8.31 -10.81 1.42
CA TYR A 205 9.65 -10.93 1.99
C TYR A 205 9.93 -9.70 2.85
N ILE A 206 9.93 -9.87 4.17
CA ILE A 206 10.37 -8.86 5.13
C ILE A 206 11.89 -8.87 5.14
N LEU A 207 12.51 -7.79 4.69
CA LEU A 207 13.96 -7.66 4.54
C LEU A 207 14.58 -6.89 5.71
N LEU A 208 13.89 -5.84 6.15
CA LEU A 208 14.19 -5.11 7.38
C LEU A 208 12.92 -5.14 8.25
N PRO A 209 12.88 -5.91 9.35
CA PRO A 209 11.70 -5.99 10.21
C PRO A 209 11.53 -4.73 11.06
N SER A 210 10.29 -4.30 11.28
CA SER A 210 10.01 -3.18 12.18
C SER A 210 10.19 -3.58 13.63
N ALA A 211 10.97 -2.81 14.39
CA ALA A 211 11.04 -2.97 15.85
C ALA A 211 9.82 -2.39 16.58
N ALA A 212 9.15 -1.40 15.97
CA ALA A 212 8.02 -0.69 16.56
C ALA A 212 6.66 -1.28 16.16
N HIS A 213 6.60 -1.99 15.03
CA HIS A 213 5.41 -2.58 14.42
C HIS A 213 4.29 -1.58 14.09
N ARG A 214 4.60 -0.28 14.11
CA ARG A 214 3.69 0.85 13.92
C ARG A 214 4.39 2.02 13.25
N ASP A 215 4.92 1.76 12.07
CA ASP A 215 5.64 2.78 11.31
C ASP A 215 4.62 3.67 10.61
N PRO A 216 4.55 4.98 10.96
CA PRO A 216 3.42 5.84 10.58
C PRO A 216 3.43 6.27 9.11
N ILE A 217 4.59 6.28 8.46
CA ILE A 217 4.73 6.68 7.06
C ILE A 217 5.22 5.49 6.25
N SER A 218 4.69 5.31 5.04
CA SER A 218 5.22 4.34 4.08
C SER A 218 5.49 4.99 2.74
N LEU A 219 6.62 4.63 2.11
CA LEU A 219 6.90 4.80 0.69
C LEU A 219 6.51 3.50 -0.01
N VAL A 220 5.50 3.57 -0.87
CA VAL A 220 5.01 2.44 -1.66
C VAL A 220 5.54 2.60 -3.08
N LYS A 221 6.30 1.62 -3.57
CA LYS A 221 6.79 1.57 -4.95
C LYS A 221 6.13 0.40 -5.68
N ILE A 222 5.49 0.68 -6.80
CA ILE A 222 4.85 -0.32 -7.67
C ILE A 222 5.79 -0.58 -8.84
N HIS A 223 6.21 -1.83 -9.00
CA HIS A 223 7.20 -2.21 -10.00
C HIS A 223 6.57 -2.94 -11.16
N TYR A 224 6.89 -2.47 -12.36
CA TYR A 224 6.67 -3.21 -13.60
C TYR A 224 8.04 -3.57 -14.18
N ARG A 225 8.21 -4.82 -14.59
CA ARG A 225 9.47 -5.26 -15.19
C ARG A 225 9.66 -4.63 -16.56
N ARG A 226 10.92 -4.37 -16.91
CA ARG A 226 11.29 -3.97 -18.27
C ARG A 226 10.92 -5.07 -19.27
N ALA A 227 10.58 -4.66 -20.50
CA ALA A 227 10.38 -5.60 -21.60
C ALA A 227 11.59 -6.52 -21.79
N GLY A 228 11.33 -7.81 -22.04
CA GLY A 228 12.36 -8.83 -22.21
C GLY A 228 12.77 -9.58 -20.94
N LEU A 229 12.32 -9.15 -19.75
CA LEU A 229 12.45 -9.94 -18.52
C LEU A 229 11.18 -10.76 -18.28
N SER A 230 11.34 -12.03 -17.91
CA SER A 230 10.28 -12.78 -17.26
C SER A 230 9.97 -12.21 -15.87
N ARG A 231 8.78 -12.54 -15.33
CA ARG A 231 8.41 -12.13 -13.98
C ARG A 231 9.33 -12.78 -12.95
N GLU A 232 9.70 -14.03 -13.18
CA GLU A 232 10.57 -14.83 -12.33
C GLU A 232 11.98 -14.24 -12.26
N GLU A 233 12.57 -13.89 -13.41
CA GLU A 233 13.89 -13.22 -13.47
C GLU A 233 13.85 -11.85 -12.78
N PHE A 234 12.80 -11.07 -13.03
CA PHE A 234 12.60 -9.77 -12.40
C PHE A 234 12.52 -9.89 -10.88
N GLN A 235 11.68 -10.80 -10.38
CA GLN A 235 11.48 -11.04 -8.95
C GLN A 235 12.77 -11.57 -8.30
N ALA A 236 13.47 -12.51 -8.93
CA ALA A 236 14.74 -13.02 -8.43
C ALA A 236 15.79 -11.90 -8.32
N ARG A 237 15.92 -11.03 -9.34
CA ARG A 237 16.81 -9.87 -9.29
C ARG A 237 16.42 -8.90 -8.18
N LEU A 238 15.13 -8.61 -8.04
CA LEU A 238 14.62 -7.69 -7.01
C LEU A 238 14.95 -8.19 -5.59
N LEU A 239 14.80 -9.49 -5.32
CA LEU A 239 14.98 -10.08 -3.98
C LEU A 239 16.44 -10.39 -3.61
N HIS A 240 17.27 -10.77 -4.58
CA HIS A 240 18.60 -11.29 -4.32
C HIS A 240 19.73 -10.37 -4.75
N GLN A 241 19.47 -9.35 -5.56
CA GLN A 241 20.50 -8.38 -5.99
C GLN A 241 20.13 -6.98 -5.52
N HIS A 242 18.96 -6.49 -5.94
CA HIS A 242 18.52 -5.14 -5.59
C HIS A 242 18.31 -4.98 -4.08
N ALA A 243 17.66 -5.95 -3.43
CA ALA A 243 17.49 -5.95 -1.98
C ALA A 243 18.83 -5.89 -1.21
N ASP A 244 19.86 -6.60 -1.67
CA ASP A 244 21.18 -6.58 -1.03
C ASP A 244 21.86 -5.22 -1.20
N LEU A 245 21.71 -4.61 -2.38
CA LEU A 245 22.18 -3.24 -2.61
C LEU A 245 21.50 -2.24 -1.66
N VAL A 246 20.18 -2.32 -1.51
CA VAL A 246 19.40 -1.47 -0.59
C VAL A 246 19.88 -1.67 0.85
N LEU A 247 19.93 -2.92 1.31
CA LEU A 247 20.34 -3.25 2.68
C LEU A 247 21.82 -2.94 2.97
N ALA A 248 22.66 -2.75 1.97
CA ALA A 248 24.05 -2.34 2.15
C ALA A 248 24.21 -0.82 2.40
N GLN A 249 23.21 0.00 2.09
CA GLN A 249 23.33 1.46 2.21
C GLN A 249 23.15 1.94 3.66
N ALA A 250 24.01 2.85 4.09
CA ALA A 250 23.91 3.46 5.41
C ALA A 250 22.61 4.27 5.59
N ALA A 251 22.16 4.95 4.53
CA ALA A 251 20.90 5.70 4.53
C ALA A 251 19.69 4.81 4.84
N THR A 252 19.67 3.57 4.34
CA THR A 252 18.59 2.61 4.64
C THR A 252 18.51 2.31 6.13
N HIS A 253 19.63 2.05 6.80
CA HIS A 253 19.66 1.79 8.24
C HIS A 253 19.46 3.04 9.11
N THR A 254 19.60 4.23 8.52
CA THR A 254 19.39 5.51 9.20
C THR A 254 17.91 5.90 9.22
N TYR A 255 17.23 5.78 8.07
CA TYR A 255 15.90 6.34 7.88
C TYR A 255 14.78 5.28 7.81
N VAL A 256 15.07 4.10 7.26
CA VAL A 256 14.07 3.06 7.02
C VAL A 256 13.89 2.22 8.28
N ARG A 257 12.65 2.15 8.77
CA ARG A 257 12.26 1.33 9.93
C ARG A 257 11.84 -0.08 9.54
N ARG A 258 11.28 -0.22 8.33
CA ARG A 258 10.81 -1.49 7.80
C ARG A 258 10.98 -1.51 6.29
N TYR A 259 11.40 -2.64 5.74
CA TYR A 259 11.44 -2.86 4.30
C TYR A 259 10.86 -4.24 3.99
N ALA A 260 9.78 -4.27 3.20
CA ALA A 260 9.21 -5.49 2.67
C ALA A 260 9.09 -5.41 1.14
N GLN A 261 9.21 -6.56 0.49
CA GLN A 261 8.87 -6.75 -0.92
C GLN A 261 7.69 -7.71 -1.06
N LEU A 262 6.73 -7.38 -1.90
CA LEU A 262 5.54 -8.17 -2.22
C LEU A 262 5.63 -8.62 -3.67
N HIS A 263 5.88 -9.91 -3.89
CA HIS A 263 6.12 -10.47 -5.22
C HIS A 263 4.84 -11.07 -5.78
N ASN A 264 4.34 -10.55 -6.90
CA ASN A 264 3.06 -10.97 -7.47
C ASN A 264 3.10 -12.43 -7.94
N ILE A 265 2.20 -13.25 -7.42
CA ILE A 265 2.06 -14.68 -7.75
C ILE A 265 0.69 -15.01 -8.37
N GLY A 266 -0.15 -14.01 -8.65
CA GLY A 266 -1.44 -14.20 -9.30
C GLY A 266 -2.52 -13.26 -8.75
N SER A 267 -3.78 -13.64 -8.92
CA SER A 267 -4.93 -12.91 -8.40
C SER A 267 -6.03 -13.90 -7.97
N THR A 268 -6.90 -13.48 -7.05
CA THR A 268 -8.08 -14.24 -6.66
C THR A 268 -9.19 -14.21 -7.72
N GLN A 269 -9.13 -13.28 -8.68
CA GLN A 269 -10.12 -13.07 -9.73
C GLN A 269 -9.50 -12.43 -10.98
N PHE A 270 -10.32 -12.10 -11.98
CA PHE A 270 -9.86 -11.26 -13.09
C PHE A 270 -9.53 -9.85 -12.57
N ASP A 271 -8.27 -9.44 -12.74
CA ASP A 271 -7.74 -8.18 -12.22
C ASP A 271 -6.82 -7.55 -13.28
N PRO A 272 -7.37 -6.83 -14.27
CA PRO A 272 -6.59 -6.28 -15.38
C PRO A 272 -5.59 -5.20 -14.94
N GLU A 273 -5.78 -4.64 -13.74
CA GLU A 273 -4.96 -3.54 -13.23
C GLU A 273 -3.87 -3.98 -12.26
N GLY A 274 -4.17 -4.92 -11.36
CA GLY A 274 -3.19 -5.49 -10.46
C GLY A 274 -2.35 -6.61 -11.08
N SER A 275 -2.93 -7.46 -11.94
CA SER A 275 -2.21 -8.60 -12.54
C SER A 275 -0.92 -8.20 -13.27
N PRO A 276 -0.86 -7.05 -13.97
CA PRO A 276 0.38 -6.60 -14.60
C PRO A 276 1.47 -6.11 -13.64
N MET A 277 1.17 -5.78 -12.38
CA MET A 277 2.17 -5.38 -11.39
C MET A 277 3.07 -6.58 -11.06
N ASP A 278 4.38 -6.42 -11.12
CA ASP A 278 5.32 -7.54 -10.90
C ASP A 278 5.74 -7.68 -9.46
N ALA A 279 5.93 -6.56 -8.77
CA ALA A 279 6.17 -6.52 -7.33
C ALA A 279 5.80 -5.16 -6.73
N ILE A 280 5.70 -5.11 -5.40
CA ILE A 280 5.56 -3.88 -4.63
C ILE A 280 6.70 -3.83 -3.60
N SER A 281 7.37 -2.70 -3.47
CA SER A 281 8.24 -2.43 -2.33
C SER A 281 7.53 -1.51 -1.35
N VAL A 282 7.54 -1.87 -0.07
CA VAL A 282 6.95 -1.08 1.01
C VAL A 282 8.06 -0.77 2.01
N LEU A 283 8.50 0.48 2.03
CA LEU A 283 9.46 0.98 3.00
C LEU A 283 8.71 1.84 4.00
N SER A 284 8.94 1.65 5.30
CA SER A 284 8.27 2.42 6.34
C SER A 284 9.25 3.27 7.15
N PHE A 285 8.80 4.43 7.60
CA PHE A 285 9.62 5.51 8.13
C PHE A 285 9.01 6.11 9.40
N ALA A 286 9.82 6.81 10.20
CA ALA A 286 9.33 7.52 11.39
C ALA A 286 8.48 8.73 11.06
N SER A 287 8.82 9.41 9.96
CA SER A 287 8.33 10.73 9.61
C SER A 287 8.39 10.92 8.09
N MET A 288 7.72 11.96 7.58
CA MET A 288 7.81 12.32 6.16
C MET A 288 9.21 12.83 5.80
N ASN A 289 9.84 13.58 6.71
CA ASN A 289 11.20 14.10 6.52
C ASN A 289 12.21 12.97 6.34
N ASP A 290 12.07 11.86 7.06
CA ASP A 290 12.94 10.69 6.88
C ASP A 290 12.81 10.10 5.46
N VAL A 291 11.61 10.18 4.85
CA VAL A 291 11.42 9.76 3.44
C VAL A 291 12.16 10.71 2.51
N GLU A 292 12.01 12.02 2.73
CA GLU A 292 12.65 13.05 1.91
C GLU A 292 14.18 12.95 2.00
N ASP A 293 14.72 12.84 3.20
CA ASP A 293 16.15 12.66 3.46
C ASP A 293 16.67 11.35 2.85
N TYR A 294 15.91 10.26 2.95
CA TYR A 294 16.26 9.00 2.32
C TYR A 294 16.33 9.12 0.80
N LEU A 295 15.35 9.78 0.16
CA LEU A 295 15.32 9.98 -1.29
C LEU A 295 16.42 10.95 -1.78
N LEU A 296 16.88 11.87 -0.93
CA LEU A 296 17.95 12.83 -1.24
C LEU A 296 19.36 12.30 -0.93
N ALA A 297 19.48 11.21 -0.16
CA ALA A 297 20.77 10.63 0.20
C ALA A 297 21.56 10.24 -1.06
N ALA A 298 22.87 10.47 -1.05
CA ALA A 298 23.74 10.12 -2.18
C ALA A 298 23.70 8.61 -2.46
N GLU A 299 23.58 7.80 -1.41
CA GLU A 299 23.43 6.35 -1.45
C GLU A 299 22.15 5.91 -2.17
N TYR A 300 21.07 6.70 -2.10
CA TYR A 300 19.82 6.38 -2.77
C TYR A 300 19.93 6.47 -4.29
N GLN A 301 20.83 7.30 -4.83
CA GLN A 301 21.06 7.39 -6.28
C GLN A 301 21.52 6.05 -6.86
N ALA A 302 22.32 5.30 -6.11
CA ALA A 302 22.75 3.95 -6.52
C ALA A 302 21.57 2.96 -6.53
N ILE A 303 20.70 3.04 -5.52
CA ILE A 303 19.47 2.23 -5.45
C ILE A 303 18.56 2.55 -6.63
N GLU A 304 18.29 3.83 -6.88
CA GLU A 304 17.42 4.28 -7.97
C GLU A 304 17.98 3.86 -9.34
N ALA A 305 19.28 4.05 -9.57
CA ALA A 305 19.92 3.67 -10.83
C ALA A 305 19.87 2.15 -11.08
N ASP A 306 20.07 1.32 -10.05
CA ASP A 306 19.92 -0.12 -10.19
C ASP A 306 18.46 -0.49 -10.49
N GLU A 307 17.49 0.05 -9.75
CA GLU A 307 16.05 -0.20 -9.97
C GLU A 307 15.63 0.17 -11.39
N ALA A 308 16.05 1.34 -11.88
CA ALA A 308 15.79 1.83 -13.24
C ALA A 308 16.30 0.86 -14.31
N SER A 309 17.38 0.11 -14.05
CA SER A 309 17.99 -0.76 -15.04
C SER A 309 17.19 -2.03 -15.36
N PHE A 310 16.22 -2.41 -14.53
CA PHE A 310 15.38 -3.61 -14.73
C PHE A 310 13.87 -3.37 -14.60
N THR A 311 13.45 -2.17 -14.20
CA THR A 311 12.04 -1.76 -14.22
C THR A 311 11.68 -1.01 -15.51
N ASP A 312 10.38 -0.96 -15.81
CA ASP A 312 9.77 0.00 -16.72
C ASP A 312 9.52 1.29 -15.95
N GLU A 313 10.40 2.28 -16.13
CA GLU A 313 10.36 3.56 -15.41
C GLU A 313 9.12 4.40 -15.74
N VAL A 314 8.53 4.22 -16.91
CA VAL A 314 7.34 4.99 -17.32
C VAL A 314 6.11 4.46 -16.62
N ARG A 315 6.03 3.14 -16.45
CA ARG A 315 4.87 2.48 -15.83
C ARG A 315 4.99 2.33 -14.33
N SER A 316 6.22 2.18 -13.81
CA SER A 316 6.47 2.09 -12.37
C SER A 316 6.27 3.46 -11.72
N GLU A 317 5.68 3.45 -10.52
CA GLU A 317 5.42 4.68 -9.78
C GLU A 317 5.71 4.46 -8.29
N TYR A 318 5.95 5.55 -7.58
CA TYR A 318 5.97 5.53 -6.13
C TYR A 318 5.19 6.70 -5.55
N TRP A 319 4.73 6.51 -4.33
CA TRP A 319 4.04 7.54 -3.56
C TRP A 319 4.15 7.24 -2.07
N THR A 320 4.06 8.29 -1.26
CA THR A 320 4.04 8.18 0.19
C THR A 320 2.62 8.15 0.75
N GLY A 321 2.42 7.42 1.84
CA GLY A 321 1.16 7.37 2.54
C GLY A 321 1.27 7.30 4.05
N LEU A 322 0.18 7.66 4.73
CA LEU A 322 -0.04 7.41 6.15
C LEU A 322 -0.42 5.96 6.34
N ASN A 323 0.18 5.32 7.34
CA ASN A 323 -0.05 3.93 7.65
C ASN A 323 -0.91 3.79 8.91
N TYR A 324 -2.05 3.11 8.77
CA TYR A 324 -2.94 2.76 9.87
C TYR A 324 -3.00 1.25 10.04
N SER A 325 -2.39 0.75 11.12
CA SER A 325 -2.57 -0.64 11.54
C SER A 325 -4.00 -0.87 12.02
N VAL A 326 -4.69 -1.79 11.37
CA VAL A 326 -6.06 -2.23 11.69
C VAL A 326 -6.04 -3.56 12.44
N ILE A 327 -5.25 -4.53 11.95
CA ILE A 327 -4.98 -5.81 12.59
C ILE A 327 -3.48 -6.02 12.58
N ASN A 328 -2.89 -6.40 13.72
CA ASN A 328 -1.52 -6.88 13.76
C ASN A 328 -1.41 -8.04 14.76
N ARG A 329 -1.13 -9.24 14.25
CA ARG A 329 -1.02 -10.49 15.00
C ARG A 329 0.35 -11.15 14.80
N ILE A 330 1.30 -10.43 14.19
CA ILE A 330 2.66 -10.88 13.91
C ILE A 330 3.62 -10.14 14.83
N LEU A 331 4.05 -10.79 15.93
CA LEU A 331 4.93 -10.17 16.93
C LEU A 331 5.88 -11.21 17.56
N PRO A 332 7.21 -10.95 17.57
CA PRO A 332 7.89 -9.91 16.81
C PRO A 332 7.83 -10.22 15.30
N GLU A 333 8.04 -9.18 14.49
CA GLU A 333 8.33 -9.31 13.07
C GLU A 333 9.79 -9.77 12.90
N LEU A 334 10.04 -10.74 12.01
CA LEU A 334 11.37 -11.25 11.73
C LEU A 334 11.67 -11.12 10.24
N ALA A 335 12.96 -10.99 9.90
CA ALA A 335 13.38 -11.04 8.51
C ALA A 335 13.03 -12.41 7.89
N THR A 336 12.45 -12.38 6.71
CA THR A 336 12.07 -13.56 5.94
C THR A 336 13.32 -14.26 5.42
N ARG A 337 13.34 -15.59 5.50
CA ARG A 337 14.35 -16.43 4.86
C ARG A 337 14.23 -16.29 3.35
N ARG A 338 15.28 -15.75 2.74
CA ARG A 338 15.47 -15.72 1.29
C ARG A 338 16.10 -17.03 0.87
N THR A 339 15.29 -18.03 0.53
CA THR A 339 15.84 -19.26 -0.06
C THR A 339 16.50 -18.90 -1.39
N ALA A 340 17.78 -19.22 -1.55
CA ALA A 340 18.40 -19.19 -2.87
C ALA A 340 17.61 -20.18 -3.74
N GLN A 341 17.10 -19.73 -4.89
CA GLN A 341 16.70 -20.68 -5.92
C GLN A 341 17.92 -21.56 -6.18
N ALA A 342 17.77 -22.87 -5.95
CA ALA A 342 18.80 -23.81 -6.35
C ALA A 342 19.06 -23.57 -7.84
N GLU A 343 20.30 -23.28 -8.19
CA GLU A 343 20.76 -23.20 -9.57
C GLU A 343 20.30 -24.47 -10.29
N SER A 344 19.20 -24.37 -11.06
CA SER A 344 18.82 -25.43 -11.97
C SER A 344 19.85 -25.41 -13.08
N LYS A 345 20.79 -26.36 -12.99
CA LYS A 345 21.79 -26.69 -14.01
C LYS A 345 21.19 -26.90 -15.39
#